data_AF-S4NH54-F1
#
_entry.id   AF-S4NH54-F1
#
_cell.length_a   1.000
_cell.length_b   1.000
_cell.length_c   1.000
_cell.angle_alpha   90.00
_cell.angle_beta   90.00
_cell.angle_gamma   90.00
#
_symmetry.space_group_name_H-M   'P 1'
#
loop_
_entity.id
_entity.type
_entity.pdbx_description
1 polymer ?
#
loop_
_entity_poly.entity_id
_entity_poly.type
_entity_poly.pdbx_seq_one_letter_code
_entity_poly.pdbx_strand_id
1 'polypeptide(L)'
;MTFCEPAWHGIAVRGPQPAEAGVWAEQDALRAFTADNLSSYWRPRWQQKRQPRPLSLAIGLSGWFPVWAVLGVSRLHCTLATGGMTSKCGVGRYAHEAFDPRLHPIVEESLYLRTSGAEGRRHYRNALTRRRDTLAFLDVTIDSALALRAES
;
A
#
# COMPACT_ATOMS: atom_id res chain seq x y z
N MET A 1 1.63 -15.83 -1.64
CA MET A 1 1.46 -16.39 -0.28
C MET A 1 0.07 -16.04 0.19
N THR A 2 -0.82 -17.03 0.14
CA THR A 2 -2.28 -16.90 0.19
C THR A 2 -2.84 -17.17 1.59
N PHE A 3 -1.99 -17.14 2.64
CA PHE A 3 -2.37 -17.60 3.98
C PHE A 3 -2.60 -16.49 5.02
N CYS A 4 -2.24 -15.23 4.74
CA CYS A 4 -2.42 -14.16 5.74
C CYS A 4 -3.77 -13.44 5.66
N GLU A 5 -4.51 -13.57 4.56
CA GLU A 5 -5.83 -12.94 4.41
C GLU A 5 -6.94 -13.53 5.31
N PRO A 6 -7.01 -14.84 5.59
CA PRO A 6 -8.08 -15.39 6.44
C PRO A 6 -7.95 -15.05 7.93
N ALA A 7 -6.76 -14.72 8.44
CA ALA A 7 -6.58 -14.49 9.88
C ALA A 7 -7.21 -13.17 10.36
N TRP A 8 -7.41 -12.20 9.46
CA TRP A 8 -7.86 -10.84 9.82
C TRP A 8 -9.28 -10.53 9.32
N HIS A 9 -9.82 -11.33 8.40
CA HIS A 9 -11.22 -11.30 7.97
C HIS A 9 -11.94 -12.64 8.21
N GLY A 10 -11.31 -13.57 8.92
CA GLY A 10 -11.91 -14.83 9.33
C GLY A 10 -12.98 -14.58 10.36
N ILE A 11 -14.25 -14.63 9.93
CA ILE A 11 -15.35 -14.90 10.85
C ILE A 11 -15.14 -16.32 11.34
N ALA A 12 -14.91 -16.51 12.64
CA ALA A 12 -14.78 -17.83 13.22
C ALA A 12 -16.11 -18.58 13.06
N VAL A 13 -16.16 -19.56 12.14
CA VAL A 13 -17.33 -20.44 11.99
C VAL A 13 -17.30 -21.59 13.02
N ARG A 14 -16.11 -21.97 13.54
CA ARG A 14 -15.88 -22.77 14.76
C ARG A 14 -14.43 -22.63 15.26
N GLY A 15 -14.22 -22.49 16.56
CA GLY A 15 -12.89 -22.38 17.22
C GLY A 15 -12.75 -21.12 18.11
N PRO A 16 -11.74 -21.05 19.01
CA PRO A 16 -11.60 -19.96 19.99
C PRO A 16 -11.31 -18.61 19.34
N GLN A 17 -11.66 -17.54 20.06
CA GLN A 17 -11.69 -16.16 19.57
C GLN A 17 -10.26 -15.63 19.34
N PRO A 18 -9.97 -14.88 18.26
CA PRO A 18 -8.60 -14.47 17.88
C PRO A 18 -7.83 -13.67 18.93
N ALA A 19 -8.51 -13.07 19.90
CA ALA A 19 -7.91 -12.23 20.93
C ALA A 19 -7.08 -13.01 21.97
N GLU A 20 -7.26 -14.33 22.09
CA GLU A 20 -6.61 -15.15 23.13
C GLU A 20 -5.32 -15.84 22.66
N ALA A 21 -5.01 -15.78 21.36
CA ALA A 21 -3.93 -16.56 20.74
C ALA A 21 -2.70 -15.70 20.40
N GLY A 22 -1.86 -15.34 21.39
CA GLY A 22 -0.45 -15.02 21.15
C GLY A 22 -0.10 -13.97 20.08
N VAL A 23 -0.96 -12.96 19.89
CA VAL A 23 -0.89 -11.95 18.81
C VAL A 23 0.42 -11.17 18.74
N TRP A 24 1.19 -11.09 19.84
CA TRP A 24 2.45 -10.34 19.91
C TRP A 24 3.58 -10.97 19.08
N ALA A 25 3.77 -12.29 19.12
CA ALA A 25 4.77 -12.97 18.28
C ALA A 25 4.39 -12.93 16.79
N GLU A 26 3.10 -12.78 16.50
CA GLU A 26 2.58 -12.66 15.15
C GLU A 26 2.80 -11.25 14.56
N GLN A 27 2.87 -10.20 15.38
CA GLN A 27 3.12 -8.83 14.91
C GLN A 27 4.53 -8.65 14.36
N ASP A 28 5.57 -9.15 15.05
CA ASP A 28 6.94 -9.07 14.55
C ASP A 28 7.14 -9.94 13.30
N ALA A 29 6.52 -11.12 13.28
CA ALA A 29 6.49 -11.97 12.09
C ALA A 29 5.77 -11.30 10.91
N LEU A 30 4.66 -10.58 11.16
CA LEU A 30 3.91 -9.83 10.16
C LEU A 30 4.72 -8.64 9.62
N ARG A 31 5.45 -7.93 10.49
CA ARG A 31 6.36 -6.84 10.09
C ARG A 31 7.50 -7.39 9.24
N ALA A 32 8.15 -8.46 9.68
CA ALA A 32 9.22 -9.12 8.93
C ALA A 32 8.74 -9.60 7.55
N PHE A 33 7.57 -10.26 7.50
CA PHE A 33 6.94 -10.68 6.25
C PHE A 33 6.58 -9.51 5.33
N THR A 34 6.06 -8.42 5.88
CA THR A 34 5.69 -7.22 5.11
C THR A 34 6.92 -6.55 4.50
N ALA A 35 8.00 -6.41 5.28
CA ALA A 35 9.25 -5.87 4.79
C ALA A 35 9.89 -6.78 3.71
N ASP A 36 9.86 -8.09 3.90
CA ASP A 36 10.32 -9.05 2.90
C ASP A 36 9.46 -9.00 1.62
N ASN A 37 8.14 -8.84 1.74
CA ASN A 37 7.26 -8.66 0.59
C ASN A 37 7.59 -7.37 -0.19
N LEU A 38 7.86 -6.28 0.52
CA LEU A 38 8.25 -5.00 -0.09
C LEU A 38 9.59 -5.11 -0.83
N SER A 39 10.58 -5.81 -0.26
CA SER A 39 11.91 -5.95 -0.84
C SER A 39 11.98 -6.98 -1.98
N SER A 40 11.30 -8.13 -1.84
CA SER A 40 11.42 -9.27 -2.77
C SER A 40 10.38 -9.28 -3.88
N TYR A 41 9.15 -8.80 -3.61
CA TYR A 41 8.06 -8.81 -4.58
C TYR A 41 7.86 -7.43 -5.19
N TRP A 42 7.67 -6.40 -4.37
CA TRP A 42 7.31 -5.07 -4.86
C TRP A 42 8.48 -4.42 -5.58
N ARG A 43 9.62 -4.23 -4.92
CA ARG A 43 10.77 -3.50 -5.48
C ARG A 43 11.23 -4.05 -6.85
N PRO A 44 11.44 -5.37 -7.06
CA PRO A 44 11.93 -5.87 -8.35
C PRO A 44 10.88 -5.77 -9.46
N ARG A 45 9.62 -6.16 -9.19
CA ARG A 45 8.53 -6.03 -10.18
C ARG A 45 8.30 -4.59 -10.56
N TRP A 46 8.46 -3.70 -9.59
CA TRP A 46 8.26 -2.29 -9.77
C TRP A 46 9.34 -1.63 -10.64
N GLN A 47 10.61 -1.89 -10.33
CA GLN A 47 11.74 -1.38 -11.11
C GLN A 47 11.65 -1.82 -12.58
N GLN A 48 11.16 -3.03 -12.85
CA GLN A 48 10.89 -3.50 -14.22
C GLN A 48 9.82 -2.68 -14.95
N LYS A 49 8.83 -2.16 -14.23
CA LYS A 49 7.76 -1.31 -14.79
C LYS A 49 8.23 0.13 -15.01
N ARG A 50 9.36 0.60 -14.47
CA ARG A 50 9.92 1.94 -14.77
C ARG A 50 10.36 2.07 -16.22
N GLN A 51 10.73 0.97 -16.87
CA GLN A 51 11.11 0.96 -18.27
C GLN A 51 9.90 1.34 -19.16
N PRO A 52 10.06 2.29 -20.11
CA PRO A 52 8.98 2.75 -20.99
C PRO A 52 8.69 1.70 -22.07
N ARG A 53 8.17 0.55 -21.65
CA ARG A 53 7.69 -0.50 -22.56
C ARG A 53 6.22 -0.21 -22.90
N PRO A 54 5.77 -0.46 -24.13
CA PRO A 54 4.39 -0.16 -24.55
C PRO A 54 3.34 -0.77 -23.61
N LEU A 55 3.58 -1.98 -23.11
CA LEU A 55 2.69 -2.64 -22.14
C LEU A 55 2.69 -1.95 -20.76
N SER A 56 3.83 -1.41 -20.29
CA SER A 56 3.92 -0.72 -19.00
C SER A 56 3.35 0.70 -19.06
N LEU A 57 3.29 1.29 -20.25
CA LEU A 57 2.57 2.52 -20.51
C LEU A 57 1.06 2.26 -20.53
N ALA A 58 0.59 1.25 -21.29
CA ALA A 58 -0.82 0.87 -21.37
C ALA A 58 -1.43 0.58 -19.99
N ILE A 59 -0.71 -0.14 -19.13
CA ILE A 59 -1.16 -0.44 -17.76
C ILE A 59 -1.24 0.83 -16.90
N GLY A 60 -0.29 1.77 -17.05
CA GLY A 60 -0.31 3.06 -16.35
C GLY A 60 -1.38 4.05 -16.85
N LEU A 61 -1.86 3.86 -18.09
CA LEU A 61 -2.99 4.59 -18.64
C LEU A 61 -4.31 4.13 -18.01
N SER A 62 -4.42 2.86 -17.58
CA SER A 62 -5.55 2.40 -16.77
C SER A 62 -5.53 3.07 -15.39
N GLY A 63 -6.68 3.58 -14.93
CA GLY A 63 -6.80 4.14 -13.56
C GLY A 63 -6.66 3.09 -12.46
N TRP A 64 -6.84 1.81 -12.81
CA TRP A 64 -6.84 0.70 -11.86
C TRP A 64 -5.46 0.39 -11.28
N PHE A 65 -4.41 0.43 -12.11
CA PHE A 65 -3.05 0.12 -11.64
C PHE A 65 -2.51 1.14 -10.61
N PRO A 66 -2.59 2.47 -10.84
CA PRO A 66 -2.21 3.47 -9.82
C PRO A 66 -2.95 3.25 -8.50
N VAL A 67 -4.26 2.99 -8.55
CA VAL A 67 -5.08 2.75 -7.36
C VAL A 67 -4.59 1.54 -6.58
N TRP A 68 -4.42 0.41 -7.25
CA TRP A 68 -3.98 -0.83 -6.62
C TRP A 68 -2.58 -0.68 -6.01
N ALA A 69 -1.66 -0.03 -6.73
CA ALA A 69 -0.28 0.14 -6.30
C ALA A 69 -0.13 1.10 -5.11
N VAL A 70 -0.71 2.31 -5.22
CA VAL A 70 -0.61 3.35 -4.19
C VAL A 70 -1.28 2.89 -2.91
N LEU A 71 -2.53 2.44 -2.97
CA LEU A 71 -3.25 2.00 -1.77
C LEU A 71 -2.65 0.72 -1.18
N GLY A 72 -2.14 -0.17 -2.03
CA GLY A 72 -1.46 -1.40 -1.61
C GLY A 72 -0.21 -1.12 -0.79
N VAL A 73 0.69 -0.28 -1.31
CA VAL A 73 1.94 0.06 -0.61
C VAL A 73 1.70 0.95 0.61
N SER A 74 0.74 1.89 0.56
CA SER A 74 0.33 2.66 1.75
C SER A 74 -0.15 1.76 2.89
N ARG A 75 -0.90 0.70 2.59
CA ARG A 75 -1.36 -0.25 3.61
C ARG A 75 -0.19 -0.99 4.25
N LEU A 76 0.80 -1.43 3.46
CA LEU A 76 1.99 -2.12 3.96
C LEU A 76 2.86 -1.19 4.83
N HIS A 77 3.05 0.07 4.40
CA HIS A 77 3.74 1.08 5.19
C HIS A 77 3.01 1.34 6.52
N CYS A 78 1.68 1.44 6.49
CA CYS A 78 0.87 1.60 7.70
C CYS A 78 1.00 0.44 8.68
N THR A 79 0.98 -0.80 8.19
CA THR A 79 1.21 -2.00 9.01
C THR A 79 2.57 -1.95 9.71
N LEU A 80 3.62 -1.49 9.01
CA LEU A 80 4.96 -1.38 9.59
C LEU A 80 5.07 -0.24 10.61
N ALA A 81 4.46 0.92 10.32
CA ALA A 81 4.52 2.09 11.19
C ALA A 81 3.69 1.95 12.47
N THR A 82 2.52 1.30 12.40
CA THR A 82 1.56 1.27 13.51
C THR A 82 1.48 -0.08 14.21
N GLY A 83 2.04 -1.14 13.61
CA GLY A 83 1.91 -2.50 14.13
C GLY A 83 0.52 -3.13 13.98
N GLY A 84 -0.45 -2.43 13.37
CA GLY A 84 -1.81 -2.90 13.15
C GLY A 84 -2.32 -2.66 11.72
N MET A 85 -3.22 -3.52 11.23
CA MET A 85 -3.90 -3.30 9.94
C MET A 85 -5.05 -2.30 10.12
N THR A 86 -4.90 -1.09 9.58
CA THR A 86 -5.99 -0.10 9.62
C THR A 86 -7.15 -0.52 8.71
N SER A 87 -8.38 -0.13 9.09
CA SER A 87 -9.56 -0.25 8.24
C SER A 87 -9.43 0.60 6.96
N LYS A 88 -10.22 0.27 5.93
CA LYS A 88 -10.08 0.78 4.55
C LYS A 88 -10.18 2.31 4.42
N CYS A 89 -10.83 3.01 5.35
CA CYS A 89 -10.92 4.49 5.40
C CYS A 89 -9.76 5.14 6.20
N GLY A 90 -8.91 4.35 6.85
CA GLY A 90 -7.74 4.85 7.58
C GLY A 90 -6.61 5.35 6.67
N VAL A 91 -6.56 4.87 5.42
CA VAL A 91 -5.45 5.15 4.49
C VAL A 91 -5.35 6.63 4.11
N GLY A 92 -6.48 7.33 3.94
CA GLY A 92 -6.48 8.76 3.61
C GLY A 92 -5.94 9.62 4.73
N ARG A 93 -6.44 9.42 5.96
CA ARG A 93 -5.96 10.15 7.15
C ARG A 93 -4.51 9.79 7.47
N TYR A 94 -4.18 8.51 7.41
CA TYR A 94 -2.82 8.02 7.56
C TYR A 94 -1.87 8.65 6.55
N ALA A 95 -2.25 8.76 5.28
CA ALA A 95 -1.40 9.34 4.25
C ALA A 95 -1.09 10.83 4.48
N HIS A 96 -2.06 11.59 5.02
CA HIS A 96 -1.82 13.00 5.36
C HIS A 96 -0.83 13.18 6.51
N GLU A 97 -0.82 12.24 7.47
CA GLU A 97 0.07 12.28 8.64
C GLU A 97 1.44 11.65 8.34
N ALA A 98 1.48 10.58 7.54
CA ALA A 98 2.67 9.75 7.33
C ALA A 98 3.49 10.11 6.08
N PHE A 99 2.90 10.75 5.07
CA PHE A 99 3.58 11.06 3.82
C PHE A 99 3.76 12.57 3.61
N ASP A 100 4.86 12.92 2.94
CA ASP A 100 5.15 14.28 2.51
C ASP A 100 3.96 14.86 1.69
N PRO A 101 3.56 16.12 1.90
CA PRO A 101 2.47 16.77 1.16
C PRO A 101 2.57 16.66 -0.37
N ARG A 102 3.78 16.53 -0.93
CA ARG A 102 4.02 16.32 -2.37
C ARG A 102 3.42 15.00 -2.88
N LEU A 103 3.19 14.04 -2.00
CA LEU A 103 2.63 12.72 -2.30
C LEU A 103 1.10 12.67 -2.10
N HIS A 104 0.50 13.65 -1.43
CA HIS A 104 -0.95 13.66 -1.18
C HIS A 104 -1.79 13.63 -2.46
N PRO A 105 -1.46 14.36 -3.55
CA PRO A 105 -2.27 14.37 -4.76
C PRO A 105 -2.48 12.98 -5.39
N ILE A 106 -1.45 12.11 -5.39
CA ILE A 106 -1.58 10.78 -5.97
C ILE A 106 -2.35 9.82 -5.04
N VAL A 107 -2.27 10.02 -3.73
CA VAL A 107 -3.09 9.28 -2.76
C VAL A 107 -4.55 9.67 -2.88
N GLU A 108 -4.86 10.97 -2.91
CA GLU A 108 -6.22 11.49 -3.05
C GLU A 108 -6.85 11.06 -4.38
N GLU A 109 -6.10 11.09 -5.49
CA GLU A 109 -6.57 10.57 -6.79
C GLU A 109 -6.88 9.07 -6.70
N SER A 110 -6.03 8.29 -6.03
CA SER A 110 -6.22 6.85 -5.89
C SER A 110 -7.46 6.52 -5.04
N LEU A 111 -7.72 7.28 -3.98
CA LEU A 111 -8.93 7.17 -3.17
C LEU A 111 -10.17 7.53 -3.99
N TYR A 112 -10.11 8.63 -4.76
CA TYR A 112 -11.20 9.06 -5.63
C TYR A 112 -11.58 7.97 -6.63
N LEU A 113 -10.59 7.38 -7.30
CA LEU A 113 -10.81 6.32 -8.28
C LEU A 113 -11.31 5.01 -7.63
N ARG A 114 -10.87 4.69 -6.40
CA ARG A 114 -11.30 3.47 -5.69
C ARG A 114 -12.73 3.53 -5.17
N THR A 115 -13.14 4.71 -4.72
CA THR A 115 -14.43 4.97 -4.07
C THR A 115 -15.46 5.57 -5.01
N SER A 116 -15.13 5.70 -6.30
CA SER A 116 -15.96 6.37 -7.31
C SER A 116 -16.34 7.80 -6.90
N GLY A 117 -15.43 8.51 -6.22
CA GLY A 117 -15.58 9.90 -5.81
C GLY A 117 -16.17 10.15 -4.42
N ALA A 118 -16.40 9.11 -3.62
CA ALA A 118 -16.86 9.30 -2.24
C ALA A 118 -15.75 9.83 -1.31
N GLU A 119 -14.48 9.53 -1.60
CA GLU A 119 -13.31 10.00 -0.85
C GLU A 119 -12.21 10.50 -1.79
N GLY A 120 -11.38 11.44 -1.34
CA GLY A 120 -10.27 11.99 -2.13
C GLY A 120 -10.72 12.97 -3.21
N ARG A 121 -9.81 13.30 -4.13
CA ARG A 121 -10.01 14.32 -5.16
C ARG A 121 -9.27 13.96 -6.44
N ARG A 122 -9.84 14.34 -7.59
CA ARG A 122 -9.09 14.28 -8.85
C ARG A 122 -8.05 15.39 -8.95
N HIS A 123 -6.82 15.01 -9.22
CA HIS A 123 -5.67 15.91 -9.42
C HIS A 123 -5.05 15.78 -10.81
N TYR A 124 -5.21 14.62 -11.46
CA TYR A 124 -4.48 14.33 -12.69
C TYR A 124 -5.39 14.34 -13.92
N ARG A 125 -5.09 15.27 -14.84
CA ARG A 125 -5.68 15.27 -16.20
C ARG A 125 -4.89 14.42 -17.18
N ASN A 126 -3.59 14.27 -16.94
CA ASN A 126 -2.67 13.52 -17.80
C ASN A 126 -2.27 12.19 -17.12
N ALA A 127 -2.57 11.08 -17.79
CA ALA A 127 -2.26 9.74 -17.30
C ALA A 127 -0.75 9.46 -17.21
N LEU A 128 0.09 10.10 -18.05
CA LEU A 128 1.55 9.98 -17.96
C LEU A 128 2.10 10.67 -16.72
N THR A 129 1.59 11.85 -16.38
CA THR A 129 1.95 12.55 -15.14
C THR A 129 1.52 11.75 -13.93
N ARG A 130 0.27 11.25 -13.92
CA ARG A 130 -0.23 10.36 -12.86
C ARG A 130 0.67 9.14 -12.68
N ARG A 131 1.06 8.52 -13.79
CA ARG A 131 1.96 7.37 -13.77
C ARG A 131 3.32 7.73 -13.20
N ARG A 132 3.93 8.84 -13.62
CA ARG A 132 5.22 9.29 -13.09
C ARG A 132 5.16 9.53 -11.59
N ASP A 133 4.11 10.18 -11.12
CA ASP A 133 3.96 10.51 -9.70
C ASP A 133 3.60 9.26 -8.88
N THR A 134 2.83 8.32 -9.45
CA THR A 134 2.69 6.96 -8.90
C THR A 134 4.05 6.29 -8.74
N LEU A 135 4.95 6.49 -9.71
CA LEU A 135 6.28 5.91 -9.62
C LEU A 135 7.10 6.50 -8.47
N ALA A 136 7.13 7.82 -8.39
CA ALA A 136 7.84 8.50 -7.31
C ALA A 136 7.28 8.11 -5.94
N PHE A 137 5.96 8.00 -5.82
CA PHE A 137 5.29 7.55 -4.60
C PHE A 137 5.78 6.18 -4.14
N LEU A 138 5.77 5.19 -5.03
CA LEU A 138 6.20 3.84 -4.69
C LEU A 138 7.66 3.78 -4.23
N ASP A 139 8.56 4.51 -4.89
CA ASP A 139 9.97 4.55 -4.48
C ASP A 139 10.10 5.11 -3.06
N VAL A 140 9.53 6.30 -2.81
CA VAL A 140 9.62 6.97 -1.50
C VAL A 140 8.96 6.14 -0.39
N THR A 141 7.77 5.60 -0.63
CA THR A 141 7.06 4.84 0.40
C THR A 141 7.71 3.49 0.69
N ILE A 142 8.27 2.79 -0.31
CA ILE A 142 9.00 1.54 -0.05
C ILE A 142 10.30 1.84 0.71
N ASP A 143 11.04 2.88 0.34
CA ASP A 143 12.25 3.28 1.07
C ASP A 143 11.93 3.65 2.53
N SER A 144 10.91 4.48 2.75
CA SER A 144 10.42 4.85 4.08
C SER A 144 9.99 3.63 4.92
N ALA A 145 9.23 2.70 4.30
CA ALA A 145 8.80 1.48 4.98
C ALA A 145 9.97 0.59 5.42
N LEU A 146 11.02 0.48 4.60
CA LEU A 146 12.19 -0.32 4.93
C LEU A 146 13.07 0.36 5.98
N ALA A 147 13.10 1.70 6.03
CA ALA A 147 13.78 2.46 7.08
C ALA A 147 13.14 2.23 8.45
N LEU A 148 11.80 2.23 8.54
CA LEU A 148 11.06 1.94 9.79
C LEU A 148 11.42 0.60 10.41
N ARG A 149 11.78 -0.41 9.59
CA ARG A 149 12.27 -1.70 10.09
C ARG A 149 13.68 -1.61 10.67
N ALA A 150 14.55 -0.79 10.11
CA ALA A 150 15.95 -0.69 10.56
C ALA A 150 16.07 -0.01 11.94
N GLU A 151 15.05 0.75 12.33
CA GLU A 151 14.97 1.48 13.61
C GLU A 151 14.27 0.68 14.73
N SER A 152 13.70 -0.49 14.42
CA SER A 152 13.04 -1.41 15.37
C SER A 152 13.97 -2.53 15.79
#